data_AF-A0A964TU98-F1
#
_entry.id   AF-A0A964TU98-F1
#
_cell.length_a   1.000
_cell.length_b   1.000
_cell.length_c   1.000
_cell.angle_alpha   90.00
_cell.angle_beta   90.00
_cell.angle_gamma   90.00
#
_symmetry.space_group_name_H-M   'P 1'
#
loop_
_entity.id
_entity.type
_entity.pdbx_description
1 polymer ?
#
loop_
_entity_poly.entity_id
_entity_poly.type
_entity_poly.pdbx_seq_one_letter_code
_entity_poly.pdbx_strand_id
1 'polypeptide(L)' 'MYLSDGVDVLIADDAGQFAEAVIRAYHDEALWTRLREGGLGNVERHFSYRAAGEAVAGLLETLGLR' A
#
# COMPACT_ATOMS: atom_id res chain seq x y z
N MET A 1 3.56 2.11 -7.70
CA MET A 1 3.31 2.12 -6.25
C MET A 1 3.14 0.67 -5.83
N TYR A 2 3.65 0.23 -4.67
CA TYR A 2 3.61 -1.18 -4.21
C TYR A 2 2.18 -1.62 -3.86
N LEU A 3 1.26 -1.49 -4.82
CA LEU A 3 -0.16 -1.73 -4.64
C LEU A 3 -0.56 -2.99 -5.40
N SER A 4 -1.49 -3.72 -4.81
CA SER A 4 -2.08 -4.90 -5.40
C SER A 4 -3.60 -4.81 -5.28
N ASP A 5 -4.26 -4.80 -6.43
CA ASP A 5 -5.72 -4.78 -6.50
C ASP A 5 -6.33 -5.96 -5.72
N GLY A 6 -7.41 -5.67 -4.98
CA GLY A 6 -8.12 -6.61 -4.13
C GLY A 6 -7.38 -7.05 -2.85
N VAL A 7 -6.13 -6.60 -2.65
CA VAL A 7 -5.31 -6.96 -1.49
C VAL A 7 -5.13 -5.78 -0.55
N ASP A 8 -4.62 -4.65 -1.04
CA ASP A 8 -4.37 -3.44 -0.25
C ASP A 8 -5.08 -2.19 -0.79
N VAL A 9 -5.69 -2.32 -1.97
CA VAL A 9 -6.46 -1.26 -2.66
C VAL A 9 -7.49 -1.91 -3.60
N LEU A 10 -8.47 -1.14 -4.05
CA LEU A 10 -9.25 -1.46 -5.26
C LEU A 10 -8.86 -0.49 -6.37
N ILE A 11 -8.53 -1.00 -7.55
CA ILE A 11 -8.15 -0.21 -8.72
C ILE A 11 -9.27 -0.30 -9.77
N ALA A 12 -9.53 0.82 -10.43
CA ALA A 12 -10.52 0.93 -11.49
C ALA A 12 -9.97 1.81 -12.63
N ASP A 13 -10.33 1.48 -13.86
CA ASP A 13 -9.84 2.19 -15.06
C ASP A 13 -10.73 3.38 -15.43
N ASP A 14 -12.00 3.36 -14.98
CA ASP A 14 -12.97 4.42 -15.24
C ASP A 14 -13.81 4.80 -14.01
N ALA A 15 -14.55 5.89 -14.17
CA ALA A 15 -15.36 6.46 -13.09
C ALA A 15 -16.53 5.57 -12.64
N GLY A 16 -17.11 4.78 -13.54
CA GLY A 16 -18.20 3.85 -13.22
C GLY A 16 -17.68 2.70 -12.37
N GLN A 17 -16.58 2.07 -12.81
CA GLN A 17 -15.89 1.03 -12.06
C GLN A 17 -15.39 1.52 -10.70
N PHE A 18 -14.90 2.76 -10.63
CA PHE A 18 -14.50 3.38 -9.36
C PHE A 18 -15.69 3.50 -8.40
N ALA A 19 -16.84 3.98 -8.88
CA ALA A 19 -18.05 4.09 -8.07
C ALA A 19 -18.51 2.71 -7.55
N GLU A 20 -18.48 1.69 -8.41
CA GLU A 20 -18.76 0.30 -8.02
C GLU A 20 -17.78 -0.23 -6.97
N ALA A 21 -16.48 0.08 -7.11
CA ALA A 21 -15.46 -0.31 -6.15
C ALA A 21 -15.69 0.34 -4.77
N VAL A 22 -16.09 1.62 -4.72
CA VAL A 22 -16.44 2.31 -3.48
C VAL A 22 -17.65 1.65 -2.80
N ILE A 23 -18.71 1.38 -3.57
CA ILE A 23 -19.91 0.69 -3.06
C ILE A 23 -19.54 -0.69 -2.52
N ARG A 24 -18.75 -1.47 -3.27
CA ARG A 24 -18.30 -2.80 -2.87
C ARG A 24 -17.48 -2.75 -1.58
N ALA A 25 -16.51 -1.84 -1.49
CA ALA A 25 -15.68 -1.68 -0.29
C ALA A 25 -16.51 -1.33 0.96
N TYR A 26 -17.61 -0.57 0.79
CA TYR A 26 -18.48 -0.20 1.90
C TYR A 26 -19.41 -1.34 2.36
N HIS A 27 -19.87 -2.19 1.43
CA HIS A 27 -20.84 -3.24 1.73
C HIS A 27 -20.24 -4.62 2.03
N ASP A 28 -19.01 -4.89 1.61
CA ASP A 28 -18.31 -6.16 1.86
C ASP A 28 -17.29 -6.00 2.99
N GLU A 29 -17.69 -6.36 4.22
CA GLU A 29 -16.85 -6.26 5.42
C GLU A 29 -15.58 -7.11 5.33
N ALA A 30 -15.67 -8.30 4.71
CA ALA A 30 -14.52 -9.19 4.59
C ALA A 30 -13.49 -8.61 3.61
N LEU A 31 -13.95 -8.03 2.50
CA LEU A 31 -13.10 -7.27 1.60
C LEU A 31 -12.48 -6.06 2.32
N TRP A 32 -13.28 -5.25 3.01
CA TRP A 32 -12.79 -4.09 3.75
C TRP A 32 -11.68 -4.46 4.73
N THR A 33 -11.89 -5.51 5.52
CA THR A 33 -10.90 -6.00 6.50
C THR A 33 -9.59 -6.36 5.82
N ARG A 34 -9.65 -7.09 4.69
CA ARG A 34 -8.47 -7.45 3.90
C ARG A 34 -7.74 -6.21 3.39
N LEU A 35 -8.46 -5.28 2.75
CA LEU A 35 -7.87 -4.05 2.21
C LEU A 35 -7.20 -3.21 3.30
N ARG A 36 -7.83 -3.11 4.48
CA ARG A 36 -7.28 -2.40 5.64
C ARG A 36 -5.96 -3.03 6.11
N GLU A 37 -5.95 -4.34 6.31
CA GLU A 37 -4.76 -5.06 6.76
C GLU A 37 -3.63 -4.99 5.72
N GLY A 38 -3.97 -5.22 4.45
CA GLY A 38 -3.05 -5.10 3.33
C GLY A 38 -2.45 -3.71 3.21
N GLY A 39 -3.29 -2.67 3.27
CA GLY A 39 -2.89 -1.27 3.18
C GLY A 39 -1.96 -0.85 4.32
N LEU A 40 -2.28 -1.20 5.57
CA LEU A 40 -1.40 -0.95 6.71
C LEU A 40 -0.06 -1.68 6.57
N GLY A 41 -0.09 -2.94 6.16
CA GLY A 41 1.11 -3.73 5.91
C GLY A 41 1.98 -3.16 4.79
N ASN A 42 1.37 -2.62 3.74
CA ASN A 42 2.08 -1.96 2.64
C ASN A 42 2.80 -0.68 3.11
N VAL A 43 2.11 0.17 3.89
CA VAL A 43 2.70 1.38 4.48
C VAL A 43 3.86 1.02 5.41
N GLU A 44 3.67 0.05 6.29
CA GLU A 44 4.71 -0.38 7.23
C GLU A 44 5.96 -0.91 6.52
N ARG A 45 5.78 -1.66 5.44
CA ARG A 45 6.90 -2.25 4.69
C ARG A 45 7.66 -1.23 3.85
N HIS A 46 6.96 -0.31 3.19
CA HIS A 46 7.56 0.48 2.11
C HIS A 46 7.66 1.98 2.40
N PHE A 47 6.86 2.50 3.35
CA PHE A 47 6.72 3.93 3.59
C PHE A 47 6.86 4.32 5.09
N SER A 48 7.38 3.41 5.92
CA SER A 48 7.64 3.66 7.34
C SER A 48 8.97 4.38 7.59
N TYR A 49 9.14 4.93 8.78
CA TYR A 49 10.43 5.48 9.23
C TYR A 49 11.55 4.44 9.18
N ARG A 50 11.24 3.17 9.51
CA ARG A 50 12.19 2.07 9.40
C ARG A 50 12.63 1.87 7.96
N ALA A 51 11.69 1.78 7.02
CA ALA A 51 12.00 1.66 5.60
C ALA A 51 12.82 2.85 5.06
N ALA A 52 12.48 4.07 5.48
CA ALA A 52 13.25 5.26 5.14
C ALA A 52 14.67 5.21 5.71
N GLY A 53 14.84 4.77 6.96
CA GLY A 53 16.14 4.60 7.59
C GLY A 53 17.02 3.56 6.89
N GLU A 54 16.44 2.42 6.52
CA GLU A 54 17.13 1.37 5.74
C GLU A 54 17.60 1.90 4.38
N ALA A 55 16.75 2.65 3.67
CA ALA A 55 17.12 3.26 2.40
C ALA A 55 18.29 4.26 2.55
N VAL A 56 18.25 5.12 3.56
CA VAL A 56 19.34 6.07 3.85
C VAL A 56 20.62 5.35 4.25
N ALA A 57 20.53 4.31 5.09
CA ALA A 57 21.69 3.52 5.48
C ALA A 57 22.37 2.87 4.26
N GLY A 58 21.60 2.25 3.36
CA GLY A 58 22.14 1.66 2.13
C GLY A 58 22.80 2.70 1.21
N LEU A 59 22.27 3.93 1.15
CA LEU A 59 22.92 5.02 0.42
C LEU A 59 24.27 5.40 1.03
N LEU A 60 24.35 5.53 2.36
CA LEU A 60 25.60 5.87 3.06
C LEU A 60 26.66 4.78 2.85
N GLU A 61 26.26 3.50 2.93
CA GLU A 61 27.15 2.36 2.66
C GLU A 61 27.67 2.38 1.21
N THR A 62 26.78 2.63 0.24
CA THR A 62 27.17 2.72 -1.19
C THR A 62 28.15 3.87 -1.45
N LEU A 63 28.03 4.96 -0.69
CA LEU A 63 28.93 6.13 -0.78
C LEU A 63 30.21 5.99 0.07
N GLY A 64 30.38 4.89 0.82
CA GLY A 64 31.54 4.69 1.71
C GLY A 64 31.57 5.62 2.92
N LEU A 65 30.42 6.15 3.33
CA LEU A 65 30.25 7.11 4.42
C LEU A 65 29.91 6.43 5.77
N ARG A 66 29.99 5.10 5.84
CA ARG A 66 29.68 4.30 7.03
C ARG A 66 30.64 3.12 7.17
#